data_AF-A0A3C1GL04-F1
#
_entry.id   AF-A0A3C1GL04-F1
#
_cell.length_a   1.000
_cell.length_b   1.000
_cell.length_c   1.000
_cell.angle_alpha   90.00
_cell.angle_beta   90.00
_cell.angle_gamma   90.00
#
_symmetry.space_group_name_H-M   'P 1'
#
loop_
_entity.id
_entity.type
_entity.pdbx_description
1 polymer ?
#
loop_
_entity_poly.entity_id
_entity_poly.type
_entity_poly.pdbx_seq_one_letter_code
_entity_poly.pdbx_strand_id
1 'polypeptide(L)'
;MDSEERVTMATDKTQPADRLARPSRARRRQRRWIIGVVAAIIVAVVVGYLGYQAGADRPGVEMPDQGNLHVQTESEPHVPYNSDPPTSGPHLPYLAPWGVHTSPIAKELQVHNLEDGGVMVQYACPTPCPDLVDTLRAIVSQHRDHVILAPYPGMKTRIALTAWTRIDAFEEVDQARIQRFIKAYRGIDHHKR
;
A
#
# COMPACT_ATOMS: atom_id res chain seq x y z
N MET A 1 -100.27 -50.88 16.30
CA MET A 1 -99.09 -51.73 16.54
C MET A 1 -98.42 -51.88 15.19
N ASP A 2 -97.27 -51.31 14.86
CA ASP A 2 -96.22 -50.55 15.58
C ASP A 2 -95.43 -49.82 14.45
N SER A 3 -95.09 -48.53 14.57
CA SER A 3 -93.79 -48.00 15.06
C SER A 3 -92.63 -48.28 14.07
N GLU A 4 -92.11 -47.26 13.37
CA GLU A 4 -90.77 -46.62 13.56
C GLU A 4 -89.94 -46.83 12.26
N GLU A 5 -89.02 -46.01 11.73
CA GLU A 5 -88.27 -44.83 12.17
C GLU A 5 -87.65 -44.13 10.92
N ARG A 6 -87.37 -42.82 11.02
CA ARG A 6 -86.65 -42.01 10.01
C ARG A 6 -85.13 -42.05 10.24
N VAL A 7 -84.41 -41.61 9.19
CA VAL A 7 -83.14 -40.85 9.19
C VAL A 7 -81.90 -41.66 8.80
N THR A 8 -81.31 -41.30 7.66
CA THR A 8 -79.85 -41.19 7.56
C THR A 8 -79.47 -39.91 6.83
N MET A 9 -78.72 -39.08 7.55
CA MET A 9 -78.18 -37.78 7.20
C MET A 9 -77.11 -37.86 6.11
N ALA A 10 -77.10 -36.86 5.22
CA ALA A 10 -75.99 -36.57 4.33
C ALA A 10 -74.79 -36.02 5.13
N THR A 11 -73.59 -36.51 4.86
CA THR A 11 -72.34 -35.88 5.29
C THR A 11 -71.56 -35.39 4.09
N ASP A 12 -71.61 -34.07 3.90
CA ASP A 12 -70.66 -33.26 3.14
C ASP A 12 -69.26 -33.40 3.77
N LYS A 13 -68.26 -33.73 2.94
CA LYS A 13 -66.84 -33.67 3.32
C LYS A 13 -66.15 -32.73 2.35
N THR A 14 -66.05 -31.49 2.79
CA THR A 14 -65.33 -30.37 2.20
C THR A 14 -63.85 -30.75 1.98
N GLN A 15 -63.35 -30.55 0.76
CA GLN A 15 -61.92 -30.65 0.41
C GLN A 15 -61.11 -29.54 1.10
N PRO A 16 -59.89 -29.80 1.62
CA PRO A 16 -59.05 -28.73 2.13
C PRO A 16 -58.40 -27.99 0.95
N ALA A 17 -58.76 -26.71 0.81
CA ALA A 17 -58.09 -25.78 -0.08
C ALA A 17 -56.60 -25.69 0.27
N ASP A 18 -55.78 -25.83 -0.77
CA ASP A 18 -54.32 -25.77 -0.75
C ASP A 18 -53.85 -24.38 -0.27
N ARG A 19 -53.69 -24.23 1.05
CA ARG A 19 -53.13 -23.02 1.67
C ARG A 19 -51.62 -23.08 1.50
N LEU A 20 -51.10 -22.46 0.45
CA LEU A 20 -49.71 -22.00 0.39
C LEU A 20 -49.44 -21.13 1.63
N ALA A 21 -48.84 -21.73 2.65
CA ALA A 21 -48.62 -21.10 3.94
C ALA A 21 -47.68 -19.90 3.77
N ARG A 22 -48.25 -18.69 3.83
CA ARG A 22 -47.47 -17.44 3.85
C ARG A 22 -46.53 -17.49 5.07
N PRO A 23 -45.21 -17.31 4.88
CA PRO A 23 -44.26 -17.41 5.98
C PRO A 23 -44.60 -16.39 7.08
N SER A 24 -44.59 -16.84 8.34
CA SER A 24 -44.89 -16.01 9.49
C SER A 24 -44.00 -14.75 9.53
N ARG A 25 -44.54 -13.62 10.02
CA ARG A 25 -43.78 -12.35 10.14
C ARG A 25 -42.42 -12.53 10.84
N ALA A 26 -42.34 -13.47 11.80
CA ALA A 26 -41.11 -13.86 12.49
C ALA A 26 -40.07 -14.50 11.56
N ARG A 27 -40.46 -15.47 10.71
CA ARG A 27 -39.55 -16.06 9.70
C ARG A 27 -39.04 -15.02 8.71
N ARG A 28 -39.87 -14.05 8.33
CA ARG A 28 -39.49 -12.96 7.42
C ARG A 28 -38.46 -12.01 8.06
N ARG A 29 -38.61 -11.72 9.36
CA ARG A 29 -37.67 -10.91 10.14
C ARG A 29 -36.33 -11.64 10.36
N GLN A 30 -36.38 -12.93 10.70
CA GLN A 30 -35.19 -13.78 10.86
C GLN A 30 -34.41 -13.90 9.54
N ARG A 31 -35.09 -14.11 8.41
CA ARG A 31 -34.44 -14.18 7.09
C ARG A 31 -33.77 -12.85 6.69
N ARG A 32 -34.41 -11.71 6.99
CA ARG A 32 -33.80 -10.37 6.80
C ARG A 32 -32.57 -10.18 7.67
N TRP A 33 -32.59 -10.67 8.91
CA TRP A 33 -31.46 -10.59 9.83
C TRP A 33 -30.28 -11.43 9.35
N ILE A 34 -30.52 -12.67 8.91
CA ILE A 34 -29.49 -13.55 8.32
C ILE A 34 -28.89 -12.92 7.06
N ILE A 35 -29.72 -12.39 6.15
CA ILE A 35 -29.23 -11.70 4.95
C ILE A 35 -28.35 -10.50 5.33
N GLY A 36 -28.76 -9.72 6.34
CA GLY A 36 -27.97 -8.60 6.84
C GLY A 36 -26.61 -9.03 7.39
N VAL A 37 -26.55 -10.10 8.18
CA VAL A 37 -25.30 -10.65 8.73
C VAL A 37 -24.39 -11.18 7.63
N VAL A 38 -24.92 -11.95 6.68
CA VAL A 38 -24.12 -12.49 5.57
C VAL A 38 -23.57 -11.35 4.71
N ALA A 39 -24.37 -10.33 4.41
CA ALA A 39 -23.91 -9.15 3.68
C ALA A 39 -22.80 -8.41 4.43
N ALA A 40 -22.93 -8.24 5.76
CA ALA A 40 -21.89 -7.62 6.58
C ALA A 40 -20.57 -8.41 6.59
N ILE A 41 -20.65 -9.74 6.68
CA ILE A 41 -19.47 -10.62 6.60
C ILE A 41 -18.78 -10.50 5.23
N ILE A 42 -19.55 -10.53 4.13
CA ILE A 42 -19.00 -10.37 2.78
C ILE A 42 -18.28 -9.03 2.65
N VAL A 43 -18.91 -7.93 3.11
CA VAL A 43 -18.27 -6.61 3.11
C VAL A 43 -16.97 -6.61 3.92
N ALA A 44 -16.97 -7.20 5.12
CA ALA A 44 -15.77 -7.29 5.95
C ALA A 44 -14.64 -8.09 5.26
N VAL A 45 -14.97 -9.21 4.61
CA VAL A 45 -14.02 -10.02 3.84
C VAL A 45 -13.47 -9.25 2.64
N VAL A 46 -14.33 -8.56 1.88
CA VAL A 46 -13.89 -7.77 0.72
C VAL A 46 -12.98 -6.62 1.17
N VAL A 47 -13.37 -5.87 2.21
CA VAL A 47 -12.54 -4.79 2.76
C VAL A 47 -11.21 -5.33 3.29
N GLY A 48 -11.24 -6.46 4.01
CA GLY A 48 -10.03 -7.13 4.49
C GLY A 48 -9.11 -7.58 3.35
N TYR A 49 -9.68 -8.15 2.29
CA TYR A 49 -8.93 -8.59 1.11
C TYR A 49 -8.30 -7.41 0.35
N LEU A 50 -9.06 -6.32 0.14
CA LEU A 50 -8.53 -5.12 -0.50
C LEU A 50 -7.43 -4.46 0.33
N GLY A 51 -7.57 -4.45 1.67
CA GLY A 51 -6.52 -3.99 2.58
C GLY A 51 -5.27 -4.86 2.53
N TYR A 52 -5.43 -6.18 2.47
CA TYR A 52 -4.31 -7.13 2.35
C TYR A 52 -3.53 -6.92 1.05
N GLN A 53 -4.20 -6.85 -0.10
CA GLN A 53 -3.58 -6.58 -1.40
C GLN A 53 -2.81 -5.27 -1.40
N ALA A 54 -3.39 -4.19 -0.85
CA ALA A 54 -2.73 -2.89 -0.76
C ALA A 54 -1.45 -2.91 0.10
N GLY A 55 -1.36 -3.80 1.09
CA GLY A 55 -0.14 -3.98 1.90
C GLY A 55 0.90 -4.87 1.23
N ALA A 56 0.48 -5.91 0.51
CA ALA A 56 1.35 -6.84 -0.19
C ALA A 56 2.04 -6.22 -1.42
N ASP A 57 1.39 -5.26 -2.08
CA ASP A 57 1.86 -4.67 -3.35
C ASP A 57 2.71 -3.40 -3.19
N ARG A 58 3.43 -3.25 -2.07
CA ARG A 58 4.34 -2.11 -1.89
C ARG A 58 5.48 -2.14 -2.91
N PRO A 59 5.73 -1.06 -3.67
CA PRO A 59 6.71 -1.07 -4.75
C PRO A 59 8.15 -1.17 -4.21
N GLY A 60 9.00 -1.84 -4.98
CA GLY A 60 10.42 -2.03 -4.62
C GLY A 60 10.68 -3.23 -3.70
N VAL A 61 11.96 -3.59 -3.62
CA VAL A 61 12.49 -4.65 -2.76
C VAL A 61 12.67 -4.11 -1.35
N GLU A 62 12.26 -4.91 -0.36
CA GLU A 62 12.48 -4.64 1.06
C GLU A 62 13.91 -5.02 1.47
N MET A 63 14.59 -4.10 2.13
CA MET A 63 15.93 -4.28 2.66
C MET A 63 15.86 -4.43 4.19
N PRO A 64 16.73 -5.26 4.82
CA PRO A 64 16.81 -5.32 6.27
C PRO A 64 17.12 -3.94 6.87
N ASP A 65 16.39 -3.55 7.90
CA ASP A 65 16.61 -2.29 8.61
C ASP A 65 17.94 -2.32 9.37
N GLN A 66 18.83 -1.36 9.08
CA GLN A 66 20.12 -1.18 9.76
C GLN A 66 20.05 -0.18 10.93
N GLY A 67 18.87 0.29 11.30
CA GLY A 67 18.62 1.24 12.37
C GLY A 67 18.95 2.69 11.99
N ASN A 68 18.98 3.55 12.99
CA ASN A 68 19.09 5.00 12.85
C ASN A 68 20.20 5.61 13.71
N LEU A 69 21.39 5.00 13.65
CA LEU A 69 22.55 5.52 14.35
C LEU A 69 22.97 6.87 13.74
N HIS A 70 23.06 7.90 14.56
CA HIS A 70 23.58 9.18 14.12
C HIS A 70 25.12 9.22 14.23
N VAL A 71 25.80 9.45 13.12
CA VAL A 71 27.24 9.74 13.05
C VAL A 71 27.46 11.25 12.93
N GLN A 72 28.56 11.77 13.46
CA GLN A 72 28.81 13.22 13.50
C GLN A 72 29.44 13.75 12.21
N THR A 73 30.14 12.90 11.46
CA THR A 73 30.81 13.27 10.21
C THR A 73 30.68 12.17 9.15
N GLU A 74 30.77 12.53 7.86
CA GLU A 74 30.74 11.58 6.74
C GLU A 74 31.90 10.56 6.79
N SER A 75 32.99 10.92 7.46
CA SER A 75 34.19 10.09 7.61
C SER A 75 34.19 9.21 8.85
N GLU A 76 33.19 9.33 9.73
CA GLU A 76 33.11 8.53 10.94
C GLU A 76 32.91 7.04 10.60
N PRO A 77 33.73 6.11 11.10
CA PRO A 77 33.57 4.70 10.79
C PRO A 77 32.24 4.16 11.30
N HIS A 78 31.50 3.47 10.43
CA HIS A 78 30.25 2.82 10.80
C HIS A 78 30.06 1.49 10.05
N VAL A 79 29.01 0.76 10.40
CA VAL A 79 28.68 -0.51 9.75
C VAL A 79 28.41 -0.24 8.26
N PRO A 80 28.92 -1.06 7.32
CA PRO A 80 28.63 -0.86 5.90
C PRO A 80 27.14 -0.98 5.59
N TYR A 81 26.66 -0.18 4.64
CA TYR A 81 25.29 -0.29 4.15
C TYR A 81 25.04 -1.63 3.45
N ASN A 82 23.85 -2.20 3.64
CA ASN A 82 23.42 -3.47 3.06
C ASN A 82 22.75 -3.32 1.68
N SER A 83 22.56 -2.08 1.22
CA SER A 83 22.05 -1.72 -0.11
C SER A 83 22.90 -0.59 -0.71
N ASP A 84 22.89 -0.48 -2.04
CA ASP A 84 23.57 0.58 -2.77
C ASP A 84 22.69 1.03 -3.96
N PRO A 85 22.07 2.22 -3.92
CA PRO A 85 22.14 3.25 -2.86
C PRO A 85 21.60 2.80 -1.49
N PRO A 86 22.01 3.45 -0.39
CA PRO A 86 21.62 3.06 0.96
C PRO A 86 20.13 3.33 1.22
N THR A 87 19.50 2.50 2.05
CA THR A 87 18.06 2.59 2.37
C THR A 87 17.77 2.73 3.87
N SER A 88 18.76 2.50 4.73
CA SER A 88 18.68 2.68 6.19
C SER A 88 20.09 2.64 6.77
N GLY A 89 20.23 2.82 8.08
CA GLY A 89 21.50 2.66 8.79
C GLY A 89 22.12 3.98 9.25
N PRO A 90 23.41 3.97 9.58
CA PRO A 90 24.11 5.13 10.10
C PRO A 90 24.01 6.37 9.19
N HIS A 91 23.79 7.56 9.74
CA HIS A 91 23.59 8.79 8.95
C HIS A 91 23.91 10.06 9.73
N LEU A 92 24.08 11.18 9.03
CA LEU A 92 24.38 12.49 9.62
C LEU A 92 23.17 13.08 10.37
N PRO A 93 23.32 14.01 11.32
CA PRO A 93 22.19 14.58 12.10
C PRO A 93 21.50 15.77 11.42
N TYR A 94 21.69 15.94 10.12
CA TYR A 94 21.11 17.03 9.34
C TYR A 94 20.70 16.54 7.97
N LEU A 95 19.79 17.27 7.32
CA LEU A 95 19.20 16.93 6.03
C LEU A 95 19.94 17.57 4.85
N ALA A 96 19.98 16.89 3.71
CA ALA A 96 20.15 17.59 2.44
C ALA A 96 18.91 18.43 2.13
N PRO A 97 19.06 19.58 1.44
CA PRO A 97 17.93 20.33 0.91
C PRO A 97 17.01 19.45 0.06
N TRP A 98 15.70 19.58 0.23
CA TRP A 98 14.74 18.89 -0.64
C TRP A 98 14.80 19.40 -2.09
N GLY A 99 14.40 18.57 -3.05
CA GLY A 99 14.29 18.95 -4.45
C GLY A 99 15.47 18.50 -5.32
N VAL A 100 15.85 19.31 -6.30
CA VAL A 100 16.74 18.89 -7.39
C VAL A 100 18.18 19.28 -7.10
N HIS A 101 19.08 18.30 -7.18
CA HIS A 101 20.51 18.44 -7.04
C HIS A 101 21.22 18.09 -8.34
N THR A 102 22.25 18.86 -8.67
CA THR A 102 23.12 18.63 -9.83
C THR A 102 24.43 17.94 -9.47
N SER A 103 24.68 17.71 -8.19
CA SER A 103 25.86 17.04 -7.66
C SER A 103 25.44 15.84 -6.81
N PRO A 104 26.28 14.80 -6.70
CA PRO A 104 25.99 13.68 -5.82
C PRO A 104 25.86 14.14 -4.37
N ILE A 105 24.98 13.49 -3.62
CA ILE A 105 24.80 13.70 -2.18
C ILE A 105 25.54 12.57 -1.45
N ALA A 106 26.18 12.86 -0.32
CA ALA A 106 26.84 11.86 0.51
C ALA A 106 25.84 10.79 1.00
N LYS A 107 26.27 9.54 1.16
CA LYS A 107 25.40 8.41 1.54
C LYS A 107 24.73 8.66 2.89
N GLU A 108 25.52 9.09 3.85
CA GLU A 108 25.15 9.37 5.23
C GLU A 108 24.15 10.53 5.29
N LEU A 109 24.27 11.52 4.38
CA LEU A 109 23.33 12.63 4.31
C LEU A 109 21.99 12.22 3.70
N GLN A 110 22.04 11.38 2.65
CA GLN A 110 20.83 10.88 1.98
C GLN A 110 19.98 10.02 2.90
N VAL A 111 20.61 9.19 3.73
CA VAL A 111 19.89 8.27 4.63
C VAL A 111 19.08 9.03 5.69
N HIS A 112 19.54 10.18 6.19
CA HIS A 112 18.72 11.00 7.09
C HIS A 112 17.46 11.51 6.38
N ASN A 113 17.58 12.00 5.14
CA ASN A 113 16.39 12.36 4.36
C ASN A 113 15.43 11.17 4.22
N LEU A 114 15.92 9.93 4.10
CA LEU A 114 15.06 8.74 4.07
C LEU A 114 14.40 8.46 5.43
N GLU A 115 15.10 8.67 6.56
CA GLU A 115 14.51 8.56 7.91
C GLU A 115 13.34 9.54 8.05
N ASP A 116 13.52 10.77 7.56
CA ASP A 116 12.49 11.82 7.55
C ASP A 116 11.39 11.60 6.49
N GLY A 117 11.25 10.38 5.97
CA GLY A 117 10.21 10.03 4.98
C GLY A 117 10.49 10.55 3.58
N GLY A 118 11.74 10.82 3.27
CA GLY A 118 12.20 11.19 1.95
C GLY A 118 12.19 10.04 0.96
N VAL A 119 12.06 10.39 -0.31
CA VAL A 119 12.29 9.50 -1.45
C VAL A 119 13.42 10.08 -2.29
N MET A 120 14.48 9.30 -2.50
CA MET A 120 15.52 9.64 -3.46
C MET A 120 15.14 9.08 -4.83
N VAL A 121 15.23 9.92 -5.84
CA VAL A 121 15.17 9.57 -7.26
C VAL A 121 16.57 9.79 -7.81
N GLN A 122 17.29 8.70 -8.08
CA GLN A 122 18.69 8.76 -8.43
C GLN A 122 18.94 8.23 -9.83
N TYR A 123 19.95 8.78 -10.48
CA TYR A 123 20.33 8.37 -11.82
C TYR A 123 21.85 8.23 -11.96
N ALA A 124 22.25 7.27 -12.79
CA ALA A 124 23.61 7.11 -13.24
C ALA A 124 23.63 7.09 -14.77
N CYS A 125 24.51 7.90 -15.34
CA CYS A 125 24.60 8.05 -16.78
C CYS A 125 26.05 7.86 -17.22
N PRO A 126 26.38 6.74 -17.89
CA PRO A 126 27.72 6.49 -18.43
C PRO A 126 28.17 7.58 -19.42
N THR A 127 27.20 8.19 -20.12
CA THR A 127 27.35 9.34 -21.00
C THR A 127 26.29 10.38 -20.65
N PRO A 128 26.48 11.68 -20.98
CA PRO A 128 25.46 12.69 -20.75
C PRO A 128 24.06 12.27 -21.25
N CYS A 129 23.05 12.45 -20.41
CA CYS A 129 21.70 11.89 -20.60
C CYS A 129 20.58 12.93 -20.31
N PRO A 130 20.63 14.13 -20.92
CA PRO A 130 19.77 15.25 -20.54
C PRO A 130 18.27 14.90 -20.53
N ASP A 131 17.78 14.16 -21.53
CA ASP A 131 16.38 13.78 -21.63
C ASP A 131 15.88 12.97 -20.41
N LEU A 132 16.72 12.08 -19.88
CA LEU A 132 16.40 11.34 -18.65
C LEU A 132 16.30 12.31 -17.48
N VAL A 133 17.32 13.15 -17.31
CA VAL A 133 17.41 14.09 -16.18
C VAL A 133 16.24 15.06 -16.20
N ASP A 134 15.87 15.58 -17.37
CA ASP A 134 14.74 16.49 -17.55
C ASP A 134 13.41 15.81 -17.22
N THR A 135 13.24 14.55 -17.63
CA THR A 135 12.05 13.76 -17.29
C THR A 135 11.94 13.53 -15.78
N LEU A 136 13.04 13.10 -15.12
CA LEU A 136 13.06 12.91 -13.67
C LEU A 136 12.85 14.23 -12.94
N ARG A 137 13.44 15.33 -13.43
CA ARG A 137 13.27 16.68 -12.86
C ARG A 137 11.82 17.11 -12.92
N ALA A 138 11.13 16.86 -14.03
CA ALA A 138 9.73 17.20 -14.19
C ALA A 138 8.84 16.47 -13.17
N ILE A 139 9.14 15.19 -12.88
CA ILE A 139 8.43 14.42 -11.84
C ILE A 139 8.72 14.99 -10.46
N VAL A 140 9.99 15.13 -10.08
CA VAL A 140 10.38 15.57 -8.74
C VAL A 140 9.90 17.00 -8.43
N SER A 141 9.89 17.89 -9.42
CA SER A 141 9.42 19.27 -9.25
C SER A 141 7.93 19.39 -8.92
N GLN A 142 7.15 18.32 -9.04
CA GLN A 142 5.75 18.26 -8.58
C GLN A 142 5.64 18.18 -7.05
N HIS A 143 6.74 17.88 -6.36
CA HIS A 143 6.82 17.72 -4.91
C HIS A 143 7.67 18.85 -4.32
N ARG A 144 7.14 19.58 -3.34
CA ARG A 144 7.84 20.72 -2.71
C ARG A 144 8.82 20.29 -1.59
N ASP A 145 8.73 19.04 -1.17
CA ASP A 145 9.32 18.47 0.03
C ASP A 145 9.32 16.94 -0.05
N HIS A 146 10.20 16.29 0.72
CA HIS A 146 10.31 14.83 0.87
C HIS A 146 10.66 14.05 -0.41
N VAL A 147 11.08 14.71 -1.48
CA VAL A 147 11.57 14.05 -2.70
C VAL A 147 12.83 14.76 -3.17
N ILE A 148 13.86 13.98 -3.49
CA ILE A 148 15.13 14.50 -4.00
C ILE A 148 15.46 13.85 -5.33
N LEU A 149 15.94 14.66 -6.29
CA LEU A 149 16.61 14.18 -7.49
C LEU A 149 18.11 14.43 -7.36
N ALA A 150 18.94 13.40 -7.49
CA ALA A 150 20.40 13.59 -7.47
C ALA A 150 21.12 12.57 -8.36
N PRO A 151 22.25 12.92 -8.99
CA PRO A 151 23.11 11.94 -9.64
C PRO A 151 23.75 11.00 -8.60
N TYR A 152 23.91 9.73 -8.96
CA TYR A 152 24.61 8.72 -8.14
C TYR A 152 25.61 7.94 -9.01
N PRO A 153 26.86 8.43 -9.15
CA PRO A 153 27.87 7.76 -9.96
C PRO A 153 28.18 6.34 -9.46
N GLY A 154 28.39 5.40 -10.38
CA GLY A 154 28.75 4.02 -10.04
C GLY A 154 27.57 3.09 -9.74
N MET A 155 26.32 3.58 -9.87
CA MET A 155 25.13 2.74 -9.79
C MET A 155 25.13 1.67 -10.90
N LYS A 156 24.67 0.46 -10.56
CA LYS A 156 24.61 -0.67 -11.50
C LYS A 156 23.51 -0.53 -12.54
N THR A 157 22.45 0.19 -12.19
CA THR A 157 21.31 0.51 -13.06
C THR A 157 21.30 1.98 -13.40
N ARG A 158 20.58 2.35 -14.46
CA ARG A 158 20.42 3.76 -14.84
C ARG A 158 19.61 4.58 -13.85
N ILE A 159 18.61 3.98 -13.20
CA ILE A 159 17.72 4.64 -12.24
C ILE A 159 17.61 3.79 -10.97
N ALA A 160 17.60 4.43 -9.80
CA ALA A 160 17.22 3.83 -8.54
C ALA A 160 16.34 4.77 -7.73
N LEU A 161 15.33 4.21 -7.08
CA LEU A 161 14.45 4.88 -6.13
C LEU A 161 14.73 4.30 -4.76
N THR A 162 15.01 5.14 -3.77
CA THR A 162 15.13 4.68 -2.38
C THR A 162 14.17 5.43 -1.46
N ALA A 163 13.60 4.67 -0.53
CA ALA A 163 12.92 5.14 0.66
C ALA A 163 13.47 4.32 1.85
N TRP A 164 13.08 4.65 3.08
CA TRP A 164 13.49 3.86 4.23
C TRP A 164 13.18 2.37 4.00
N THR A 165 14.20 1.52 4.11
CA THR A 165 14.19 0.06 3.88
C THR A 165 13.65 -0.40 2.52
N ARG A 166 13.56 0.47 1.51
CA ARG A 166 12.98 0.14 0.20
C ARG A 166 13.83 0.64 -0.94
N ILE A 167 14.10 -0.23 -1.90
CA ILE A 167 14.85 0.10 -3.12
C ILE A 167 14.13 -0.42 -4.36
N ASP A 168 14.04 0.41 -5.40
CA ASP A 168 13.55 -0.01 -6.71
C ASP A 168 14.50 0.48 -7.81
N ALA A 169 15.15 -0.45 -8.51
CA ALA A 169 16.22 -0.16 -9.46
C ALA A 169 15.89 -0.74 -10.85
N PHE A 170 16.09 0.06 -11.90
CA PHE A 170 15.70 -0.28 -13.26
C PHE A 170 16.40 0.59 -14.31
N GLU A 171 16.36 0.16 -15.57
CA GLU A 171 17.10 0.81 -16.66
C GLU A 171 16.28 1.86 -17.43
N GLU A 172 15.01 1.57 -17.68
CA GLU A 172 14.16 2.39 -18.54
C GLU A 172 13.23 3.28 -17.73
N VAL A 173 13.02 4.51 -18.19
CA VAL A 173 12.11 5.44 -17.52
C VAL A 173 10.69 4.90 -17.56
N ASP A 174 10.15 4.59 -16.38
CA ASP A 174 8.72 4.33 -16.17
C ASP A 174 8.19 5.38 -15.19
N GLN A 175 7.60 6.44 -15.73
CA GLN A 175 7.04 7.55 -14.95
C GLN A 175 5.96 7.06 -13.97
N ALA A 176 5.14 6.09 -14.37
CA ALA A 176 4.08 5.58 -13.52
C ALA A 176 4.66 4.79 -12.34
N ARG A 177 5.72 3.99 -12.57
CA ARG A 177 6.45 3.29 -11.50
C ARG A 177 7.08 4.25 -10.52
N ILE A 178 7.76 5.29 -11.01
CA ILE A 178 8.38 6.33 -10.16
C ILE A 178 7.31 7.01 -9.30
N GLN A 179 6.21 7.45 -9.90
CA GLN A 179 5.11 8.09 -9.16
C GLN A 179 4.46 7.15 -8.14
N ARG A 180 4.29 5.86 -8.46
CA ARG A 180 3.80 4.86 -7.49
C ARG A 180 4.73 4.72 -6.30
N PHE A 181 6.04 4.65 -6.53
CA PHE A 181 7.04 4.57 -5.46
C PHE A 181 7.04 5.82 -4.58
N ILE A 182 7.07 7.01 -5.17
CA ILE A 182 7.01 8.28 -4.43
C ILE A 182 5.75 8.34 -3.58
N LYS A 183 4.58 8.04 -4.17
CA LYS A 183 3.30 8.05 -3.46
C LYS A 183 3.26 7.04 -2.29
N ALA A 184 3.93 5.90 -2.44
CA ALA A 184 3.90 4.86 -1.42
C ALA A 184 4.69 5.22 -0.16
N TYR A 185 5.75 6.04 -0.28
CA TYR A 185 6.72 6.23 0.80
C TYR A 185 6.91 7.67 1.26
N ARG A 186 6.65 8.67 0.41
CA ARG A 186 6.88 10.07 0.75
C ARG A 186 6.10 10.48 2.03
N GLY A 187 6.82 11.01 3.01
CA GLY A 187 6.28 11.55 4.26
C GLY A 187 5.98 10.50 5.33
N ILE A 188 6.44 9.26 5.18
CA ILE A 188 6.42 8.26 6.24
C ILE A 188 7.65 8.47 7.11
N ASP A 189 7.47 9.06 8.29
CA ASP A 189 8.56 9.31 9.25
C ASP A 189 9.00 8.03 9.96
N HIS A 190 10.32 7.83 10.07
CA HIS A 190 10.97 6.65 10.63
C HIS A 190 11.79 6.93 11.90
N HIS A 191 11.74 8.14 12.43
CA HIS A 191 12.31 8.43 13.74
C HIS A 191 11.74 7.49 14.81
N LYS A 192 12.63 6.95 15.63
CA LYS A 192 12.22 6.23 16.84
C LYS A 192 11.60 7.21 17.83
N ARG A 193 10.37 6.91 18.24
CA ARG A 193 9.67 7.61 19.32
C ARG A 193 10.20 7.22 20.70
#